data_AF-A0A7K1SM41-F1
#
_entry.id   AF-A0A7K1SM41-F1
#
_cell.length_a   1.000
_cell.length_b   1.000
_cell.length_c   1.000
_cell.angle_alpha   90.00
_cell.angle_beta   90.00
_cell.angle_gamma   90.00
#
_symmetry.space_group_name_H-M   'P 1'
#
loop_
_entity.id
_entity.type
_entity.pdbx_description
1 polymer ?
#
loop_
_entity_poly.entity_id
_entity_poly.type
_entity_poly.pdbx_seq_one_letter_code
_entity_poly.pdbx_strand_id
1 'polypeptide(L)' 'MAKLQKYPKALKAGASLKSLQNWEARNKKVKAKNDAIMKDRNAKKAVRDRVAKMKK' A
#
# COMPACT_ATOMS: atom_id res chain seq x y z
N MET A 1 2.53 14.35 -1.86
CA MET A 1 2.35 13.14 -1.03
C MET A 1 2.10 11.96 -1.95
N ALA A 2 2.87 10.88 -1.83
CA ALA A 2 2.58 9.66 -2.59
C ALA A 2 1.19 9.14 -2.19
N LYS A 3 0.31 8.91 -3.18
CA LYS A 3 -1.05 8.41 -2.95
C LYS A 3 -1.05 6.88 -2.95
N LEU A 4 -1.91 6.27 -2.13
CA LEU A 4 -2.11 4.82 -2.15
C LEU A 4 -2.65 4.38 -3.51
N GLN A 5 -2.09 3.31 -4.05
CA GLN A 5 -2.54 2.69 -5.28
C GLN A 5 -3.76 1.81 -5.01
N LYS A 6 -4.74 1.85 -5.92
CA LYS A 6 -5.92 0.97 -5.88
C LYS A 6 -5.53 -0.45 -6.28
N TYR A 7 -6.08 -1.44 -5.58
CA TYR A 7 -5.90 -2.84 -5.92
C TYR A 7 -6.63 -3.19 -7.23
N PRO A 8 -6.07 -4.09 -8.06
CA PRO A 8 -6.77 -4.66 -9.21
C PRO A 8 -8.09 -5.30 -8.80
N LYS A 9 -9.13 -5.20 -9.66
CA LYS A 9 -10.40 -5.89 -9.46
C LYS A 9 -10.16 -7.41 -9.37
N ALA A 10 -10.94 -8.08 -8.53
CA ALA A 10 -10.91 -9.54 -8.44
C ALA A 10 -11.25 -10.18 -9.80
N LEU A 11 -10.65 -11.32 -10.08
CA LEU A 11 -10.95 -12.09 -11.27
C LEU A 11 -12.31 -12.80 -11.11
N LYS A 12 -13.02 -13.00 -12.22
CA LYS A 12 -14.27 -13.76 -12.26
C LYS A 12 -13.99 -15.25 -12.01
N ALA A 13 -14.99 -15.97 -11.51
CA ALA A 13 -14.94 -17.43 -11.42
C ALA A 13 -14.67 -18.04 -12.82
N GLY A 14 -13.80 -19.06 -12.88
CA GLY A 14 -13.37 -19.67 -14.14
C GLY A 14 -12.22 -18.94 -14.86
N ALA A 15 -11.55 -17.99 -14.23
CA ALA A 15 -10.35 -17.36 -14.81
C ALA A 15 -9.21 -18.38 -15.01
N SER A 16 -8.47 -18.23 -16.11
CA SER A 16 -7.32 -19.09 -16.40
C SER A 16 -6.23 -18.97 -15.32
N LEU A 17 -5.43 -20.04 -15.15
CA LEU A 17 -4.28 -20.05 -14.24
C LEU A 17 -3.33 -18.87 -14.48
N LYS A 18 -3.06 -18.55 -15.75
CA LYS A 18 -2.21 -17.42 -16.14
C LYS A 18 -2.82 -16.08 -15.69
N SER A 19 -4.14 -15.93 -15.78
CA SER A 19 -4.83 -14.73 -15.29
C SER A 19 -4.68 -14.60 -13.78
N LEU A 20 -4.86 -15.70 -13.03
CA LEU A 20 -4.69 -15.75 -11.57
C LEU A 20 -3.27 -15.32 -11.17
N GLN A 21 -2.24 -15.91 -11.77
CA GLN A 21 -0.83 -15.55 -11.51
C GLN A 21 -0.55 -14.07 -11.80
N ASN A 22 -1.06 -13.54 -12.91
CA ASN A 22 -0.90 -12.12 -13.25
C ASN A 22 -1.61 -11.20 -12.24
N TRP A 23 -2.79 -11.59 -11.77
CA TRP A 23 -3.53 -10.83 -10.76
C TRP A 23 -2.80 -10.82 -9.41
N GLU A 24 -2.29 -11.96 -8.96
CA GLU A 24 -1.48 -12.07 -7.74
C GLU A 24 -0.21 -11.22 -7.83
N ALA A 25 0.50 -11.28 -8.95
CA ALA A 25 1.70 -10.47 -9.18
C ALA A 25 1.40 -8.96 -9.11
N ARG A 26 0.27 -8.53 -9.67
CA ARG A 26 -0.17 -7.12 -9.59
C ARG A 26 -0.56 -6.73 -8.17
N ASN A 27 -1.27 -7.59 -7.45
CA ASN A 27 -1.62 -7.37 -6.05
C ASN A 27 -0.37 -7.22 -5.17
N LYS A 28 0.61 -8.10 -5.33
CA LYS A 28 1.88 -8.06 -4.59
C LYS A 28 2.63 -6.74 -4.84
N LYS A 29 2.65 -6.26 -6.09
CA LYS A 29 3.26 -4.96 -6.45
C LYS A 29 2.53 -3.78 -5.81
N VAL A 30 1.20 -3.77 -5.85
CA VAL A 30 0.39 -2.70 -5.23
C VAL A 30 0.56 -2.70 -3.71
N LYS A 31 0.55 -3.88 -3.08
CA LYS A 31 0.78 -4.03 -1.64
C LYS A 31 2.14 -3.47 -1.24
N ALA A 32 3.23 -3.88 -1.90
CA ALA A 32 4.57 -3.39 -1.58
C ALA A 32 4.69 -1.86 -1.69
N LYS A 33 4.06 -1.24 -2.70
CA LYS A 33 4.05 0.22 -2.85
C LYS A 33 3.24 0.90 -1.73
N ASN A 34 2.08 0.37 -1.39
CA ASN A 34 1.24 0.92 -0.33
C ASN A 34 1.91 0.78 1.04
N ASP A 35 2.56 -0.34 1.32
CA ASP A 35 3.28 -0.58 2.57
C ASP A 35 4.44 0.42 2.74
N ALA A 36 5.19 0.70 1.67
CA ALA A 36 6.25 1.72 1.68
C ALA A 36 5.70 3.13 1.99
N ILE A 37 4.58 3.51 1.35
CA ILE A 37 3.93 4.81 1.58
C ILE A 37 3.42 4.90 3.03
N MET A 38 2.81 3.83 3.54
CA MET A 38 2.31 3.78 4.91
C MET A 38 3.45 3.88 5.94
N LYS A 39 4.58 3.21 5.69
CA LYS A 39 5.78 3.32 6.53
C LYS A 39 6.30 4.76 6.60
N ASP A 40 6.44 5.43 5.46
CA ASP A 40 6.87 6.83 5.40
C ASP A 40 5.86 7.77 6.09
N ARG A 41 4.56 7.54 5.89
CA ARG A 41 3.50 8.31 6.55
C ARG A 41 3.56 8.17 8.07
N ASN A 42 3.78 6.95 8.57
CA ASN A 42 3.88 6.67 10.00
C ASN A 42 5.15 7.28 10.61
N ALA A 43 6.28 7.23 9.91
CA ALA A 43 7.51 7.88 10.34
C ALA A 43 7.32 9.41 10.48
N LYS A 44 6.72 10.04 9.46
CA LYS A 44 6.40 11.48 9.49
C LYS A 44 5.42 11.83 10.61
N LYS A 45 4.40 10.99 10.83
CA LYS A 45 3.45 11.18 11.93
C LYS A 45 4.17 11.11 13.29
N ALA A 46 5.02 10.10 13.51
CA ALA A 46 5.77 9.95 14.76
C ALA A 46 6.68 11.16 15.04
N VAL A 47 7.36 11.70 14.02
CA VAL A 47 8.18 12.92 14.17
C VAL A 47 7.31 14.12 14.57
N ARG A 48 6.17 14.33 13.89
CA ARG A 48 5.25 15.43 14.23
C ARG A 48 4.70 15.29 15.65
N ASP A 49 4.30 14.09 16.05
CA ASP A 49 3.78 13.81 17.39
C ASP A 49 4.86 14.10 18.45
N ARG A 50 6.14 13.78 18.17
CA ARG A 50 7.27 14.10 19.06
C ARG A 50 7.50 15.61 19.17
N VAL A 51 7.52 16.33 18.04
CA VAL A 51 7.68 17.80 18.03
C VAL A 51 6.53 18.49 18.76
N ALA A 52 5.28 18.03 18.56
CA ALA A 52 4.12 18.57 19.24
C ALA A 52 4.20 18.38 20.76
N LYS A 53 4.73 17.24 21.23
CA LYS A 53 4.98 16.98 22.66
C LYS A 53 6.07 17.87 23.26
N MET A 54 7.12 18.21 22.51
CA MET A 54 8.20 19.10 23.00
C MET A 54 7.79 20.57 23.10
N LYS A 55 6.77 20.99 22.33
CA LYS A 55 6.27 22.38 22.33
C LYS A 55 5.22 22.64 23.41
N LYS A 56 4.73 21.60 24.08
CA LYS A 56 3.91 21.70 25.29
C LYS A 56 4.82 21.68 26.50
#